data_AF-A0A9X5EEL2-F1
#
_entry.id   AF-A0A9X5EEL2-F1
#
_cell.length_a   1.000
_cell.length_b   1.000
_cell.length_c   1.000
_cell.angle_alpha   90.00
_cell.angle_beta   90.00
_cell.angle_gamma   90.00
#
_symmetry.space_group_name_H-M   'P 1'
#
loop_
_entity.id
_entity.type
_entity.pdbx_description
1 polymer ?
#
loop_
_entity_poly.entity_id
_entity_poly.type
_entity_poly.pdbx_seq_one_letter_code
_entity_poly.pdbx_strand_id
1 'polypeptide(L)'
;MRAVHKRYMREFFPAMFAYVVLILLSVSWLKSLEGTALRTIVTLLPVLPIAFVIRAMVRVIRDQDEFERRVDLEAIAIGGAVAGFGFFTYGMLLNARVIAPPSAESVAIWVLPALMGSFGVAKCMLGWYYRSR
;
A
#
# COMPACT_ATOMS: atom_id res chain seq x y z
N MET A 1 -19.69 -11.27 8.24
CA MET A 1 -19.01 -10.71 7.04
C MET A 1 -19.82 -11.04 5.79
N ARG A 2 -20.14 -10.02 4.98
CA ARG A 2 -20.87 -10.17 3.70
C ARG A 2 -20.03 -10.92 2.66
N ALA A 3 -20.67 -11.47 1.63
CA ALA A 3 -20.01 -12.25 0.58
C ALA A 3 -18.88 -11.47 -0.13
N VAL A 4 -19.11 -10.18 -0.39
CA VAL A 4 -18.14 -9.27 -1.01
C VAL A 4 -16.86 -9.18 -0.15
N HIS A 5 -17.01 -9.05 1.17
CA HIS A 5 -15.88 -9.01 2.11
C HIS A 5 -15.12 -10.33 2.22
N LYS A 6 -15.84 -11.46 2.24
CA LYS A 6 -15.21 -12.80 2.23
C LYS A 6 -14.39 -13.00 0.97
N ARG A 7 -14.92 -12.58 -0.19
CA ARG A 7 -14.21 -12.62 -1.47
C ARG A 7 -12.97 -11.74 -1.44
N TYR A 8 -13.09 -10.51 -0.94
CA TYR A 8 -11.97 -9.59 -0.79
C TYR A 8 -10.85 -10.21 0.07
N MET A 9 -11.18 -10.75 1.25
CA MET A 9 -10.19 -11.41 2.11
C MET A 9 -9.51 -12.62 1.44
N ARG A 10 -10.28 -13.42 0.69
CA ARG A 10 -9.75 -14.57 -0.07
C ARG A 10 -8.85 -14.16 -1.23
N GLU A 11 -9.04 -12.98 -1.82
CA GLU A 11 -8.17 -12.44 -2.87
C GLU A 11 -6.95 -11.71 -2.26
N PHE A 12 -7.17 -10.96 -1.17
CA PHE A 12 -6.18 -10.12 -0.51
C PHE A 12 -5.10 -10.92 0.22
N PHE A 13 -5.46 -11.87 1.08
CA PHE A 13 -4.46 -12.57 1.91
C PHE A 13 -3.47 -13.40 1.08
N PRO A 14 -3.90 -14.19 0.08
CA PRO A 14 -2.96 -14.92 -0.77
C PRO A 14 -2.05 -13.98 -1.58
N ALA A 15 -2.59 -12.86 -2.08
CA ALA A 15 -1.79 -11.87 -2.78
C ALA A 15 -0.76 -11.19 -1.86
N MET A 16 -1.16 -10.84 -0.64
CA MET A 16 -0.25 -10.24 0.34
C MET A 16 0.82 -11.24 0.80
N PHE A 17 0.45 -12.50 0.99
CA PHE A 17 1.41 -13.56 1.29
C PHE A 17 2.41 -13.74 0.14
N ALA A 18 1.93 -13.81 -1.10
CA ALA A 18 2.79 -13.88 -2.28
C ALA A 18 3.70 -12.65 -2.40
N TYR A 19 3.21 -11.46 -2.11
CA TYR A 19 3.99 -10.22 -2.07
C TYR A 19 5.17 -10.33 -1.10
N VAL A 20 4.92 -10.71 0.16
CA VAL A 20 5.95 -10.83 1.19
C VAL A 20 7.00 -11.88 0.80
N VAL A 21 6.54 -13.06 0.36
CA VAL A 21 7.45 -14.13 -0.10
C VAL A 21 8.31 -13.65 -1.27
N LEU A 22 7.71 -13.03 -2.29
CA LEU A 22 8.43 -12.57 -3.47
C LEU A 22 9.43 -11.45 -3.14
N ILE A 23 9.12 -10.55 -2.20
CA ILE A 23 10.11 -9.56 -1.74
C ILE A 23 11.30 -10.24 -1.08
N LEU A 24 11.07 -11.15 -0.14
CA LEU A 24 12.15 -11.82 0.58
C LEU A 24 13.05 -12.62 -0.37
N LEU A 25 12.44 -13.32 -1.33
CA LEU A 25 13.15 -14.04 -2.37
C LEU A 25 13.90 -13.09 -3.31
N SER A 26 13.26 -12.01 -3.75
CA SER A 26 13.85 -11.01 -4.66
C SER A 26 15.09 -10.37 -4.04
N VAL A 27 15.00 -9.86 -2.81
CA VAL A 27 16.12 -9.22 -2.10
C VAL A 27 17.27 -10.21 -1.87
N SER A 28 16.97 -11.48 -1.58
CA SER A 28 17.99 -12.50 -1.38
C SER A 28 18.68 -12.88 -2.70
N TRP A 29 17.91 -13.06 -3.77
CA TRP A 29 18.40 -13.52 -5.06
C TRP A 29 19.15 -12.43 -5.82
N LEU A 30 18.74 -11.16 -5.69
CA LEU A 30 19.41 -10.01 -6.30
C LEU A 30 20.90 -9.86 -5.90
N LYS A 31 21.32 -10.49 -4.80
CA LYS A 31 22.73 -10.49 -4.36
C LYS A 31 23.64 -11.33 -5.25
N SER A 32 23.10 -12.37 -5.89
CA SER A 32 23.87 -13.30 -6.74
C SER A 32 23.57 -13.14 -8.23
N LEU A 33 22.66 -12.22 -8.60
CA LEU A 33 22.24 -12.02 -9.98
C LEU A 33 23.11 -11.00 -10.71
N GLU A 34 23.73 -11.46 -11.79
CA GLU A 34 24.44 -10.63 -12.76
C GLU A 34 23.52 -10.26 -13.95
N GLY A 35 23.80 -9.13 -14.58
CA GLY A 35 23.08 -8.65 -15.76
C GLY A 35 21.80 -7.87 -15.45
N THR A 36 21.60 -6.77 -16.17
CA THR A 36 20.50 -5.82 -15.94
C THR A 36 19.13 -6.43 -16.19
N ALA A 37 18.96 -7.25 -17.24
CA ALA A 37 17.66 -7.80 -17.62
C ALA A 37 17.06 -8.70 -16.53
N LEU A 38 17.85 -9.63 -16.00
CA LEU A 38 17.37 -10.59 -14.99
C LEU A 38 17.06 -9.88 -13.65
N ARG A 39 17.90 -8.92 -13.26
CA ARG A 39 17.66 -8.07 -12.07
C ARG A 39 16.35 -7.28 -12.20
N THR A 40 16.06 -6.73 -13.38
CA THR A 40 14.80 -6.02 -13.65
C THR A 40 13.60 -6.94 -13.46
N ILE A 41 13.63 -8.15 -14.04
CA ILE A 41 12.53 -9.12 -13.91
C ILE A 41 12.29 -9.46 -12.43
N VAL A 42 13.35 -9.81 -11.70
CA VAL A 42 13.25 -10.21 -10.29
C VAL A 42 12.81 -9.07 -9.38
N THR A 43 13.19 -7.83 -9.68
CA THR A 43 12.76 -6.64 -8.92
C THR A 43 11.28 -6.33 -9.13
N LEU A 44 10.73 -6.62 -10.32
CA LEU A 44 9.35 -6.32 -10.67
C LEU A 44 8.35 -7.42 -10.27
N LEU A 45 8.81 -8.64 -9.95
CA LEU A 45 7.93 -9.74 -9.51
C LEU A 45 6.94 -9.35 -8.39
N PRO A 46 7.33 -8.63 -7.32
CA PRO A 46 6.42 -8.25 -6.25
C PRO A 46 5.33 -7.25 -6.66
N VAL A 47 5.45 -6.61 -7.83
CA VAL A 47 4.44 -5.69 -8.36
C VAL A 47 3.16 -6.46 -8.74
N LEU A 48 3.30 -7.70 -9.22
CA LEU A 48 2.15 -8.51 -9.66
C LEU A 48 1.16 -8.79 -8.51
N PRO A 49 1.59 -9.30 -7.33
CA PRO A 49 0.69 -9.43 -6.19
C PRO A 49 0.04 -8.12 -5.75
N ILE A 50 0.76 -7.00 -5.77
CA ILE A 50 0.20 -5.69 -5.43
C ILE A 50 -0.88 -5.27 -6.43
N ALA A 51 -0.71 -5.53 -7.71
CA ALA A 51 -1.76 -5.30 -8.70
C ALA A 51 -3.02 -6.13 -8.42
N PHE A 52 -2.88 -7.38 -7.94
CA PHE A 52 -4.01 -8.19 -7.49
C PHE A 52 -4.69 -7.61 -6.25
N VAL A 53 -3.92 -7.08 -5.28
CA VAL A 53 -4.46 -6.38 -4.10
C VAL A 53 -5.28 -5.17 -4.53
N ILE A 54 -4.73 -4.31 -5.40
CA ILE A 54 -5.43 -3.13 -5.92
C ILE A 54 -6.72 -3.53 -6.65
N ARG A 55 -6.67 -4.56 -7.49
CA ARG A 55 -7.85 -5.09 -8.17
C ARG A 55 -8.92 -5.58 -7.19
N ALA A 56 -8.52 -6.30 -6.13
CA ALA A 56 -9.43 -6.77 -5.10
C ALA A 56 -10.06 -5.60 -4.33
N MET A 57 -9.26 -4.57 -4.00
CA MET A 57 -9.72 -3.33 -3.36
C MET A 57 -10.74 -2.58 -4.21
N VAL A 58 -10.44 -2.34 -5.50
CA VAL A 58 -11.38 -1.67 -6.42
C VAL A 58 -12.69 -2.44 -6.53
N ARG A 59 -12.62 -3.77 -6.62
CA ARG A 59 -13.80 -4.63 -6.73
C ARG A 59 -14.66 -4.57 -5.45
N VAL A 60 -14.07 -4.66 -4.26
CA VAL A 60 -14.84 -4.58 -3.01
C VAL A 60 -15.47 -3.20 -2.86
N ILE A 61 -14.77 -2.12 -3.21
CA ILE A 61 -15.30 -0.75 -3.13
C ILE A 61 -16.50 -0.54 -4.06
N ARG A 62 -16.46 -1.16 -5.23
CA ARG A 62 -17.54 -1.08 -6.19
C ARG A 62 -18.75 -1.93 -5.80
N ASP A 63 -18.53 -3.10 -5.24
CA ASP A 63 -19.60 -4.09 -5.02
C ASP A 63 -20.19 -4.03 -3.58
N GLN A 64 -19.65 -3.21 -2.68
CA GLN A 64 -20.17 -2.99 -1.32
C GLN A 64 -21.31 -1.97 -1.27
N ASP A 65 -21.94 -1.80 -0.10
CA ASP A 65 -23.02 -0.83 0.07
C ASP A 65 -22.53 0.62 0.10
N GLU A 66 -23.48 1.56 0.03
CA GLU A 66 -23.17 3.01 -0.03
C GLU A 66 -22.47 3.50 1.25
N PHE A 67 -22.82 2.94 2.41
CA PHE A 67 -22.21 3.33 3.67
C PHE A 67 -20.75 2.87 3.76
N GLU A 68 -20.46 1.61 3.44
CA GLU A 68 -19.11 1.06 3.39
C GLU A 68 -18.26 1.77 2.33
N ARG A 69 -18.85 2.10 1.16
CA ARG A 69 -18.19 2.90 0.13
C ARG A 69 -17.87 4.31 0.61
N ARG A 70 -18.78 4.96 1.33
CA ARG A 70 -18.52 6.27 1.93
C ARG A 70 -17.36 6.22 2.93
N VAL A 71 -17.33 5.21 3.81
CA VAL A 71 -16.21 5.01 4.74
C VAL A 71 -14.89 4.82 3.99
N ASP A 72 -14.88 4.04 2.90
CA ASP A 72 -13.68 3.87 2.08
C ASP A 72 -13.24 5.16 1.39
N LEU A 73 -14.17 5.97 0.87
CA LEU A 73 -13.85 7.27 0.27
C LEU A 73 -13.26 8.24 1.29
N GLU A 74 -13.85 8.33 2.49
CA GLU A 74 -13.31 9.14 3.59
C GLU A 74 -11.93 8.64 4.01
N ALA A 75 -11.73 7.33 4.12
CA ALA A 75 -10.42 6.74 4.44
C ALA A 75 -9.36 7.00 3.36
N ILE A 76 -9.72 6.94 2.07
CA ILE A 76 -8.82 7.25 0.95
C ILE A 76 -8.43 8.73 0.98
N ALA A 77 -9.39 9.64 1.22
CA ALA A 77 -9.12 11.06 1.31
C ALA A 77 -8.18 11.38 2.48
N ILE A 78 -8.45 10.83 3.67
CA ILE A 78 -7.59 11.00 4.85
C ILE A 78 -6.22 10.38 4.63
N GLY A 79 -6.14 9.14 4.13
CA GLY A 79 -4.88 8.46 3.87
C GLY A 79 -4.03 9.21 2.85
N GLY A 80 -4.64 9.66 1.75
CA GLY A 80 -3.99 10.48 0.73
C GLY A 80 -3.49 11.82 1.28
N ALA A 81 -4.30 12.52 2.09
CA ALA A 81 -3.91 13.77 2.72
C ALA A 81 -2.74 13.58 3.70
N VAL A 82 -2.81 12.56 4.57
CA VAL A 82 -1.76 12.26 5.56
C VAL A 82 -0.46 11.87 4.86
N ALA A 83 -0.51 10.95 3.89
CA ALA A 83 0.67 10.51 3.16
C ALA A 83 1.28 11.67 2.35
N GLY A 84 0.46 12.39 1.56
CA GLY A 84 0.91 13.49 0.73
C GLY A 84 1.49 14.65 1.55
N PHE A 85 0.80 15.07 2.61
CA PHE A 85 1.29 16.11 3.52
C PHE A 85 2.55 15.67 4.26
N GLY A 86 2.63 14.40 4.66
CA GLY A 86 3.82 13.79 5.25
C GLY A 86 5.03 13.86 4.31
N PHE A 87 4.87 13.47 3.04
CA PHE A 87 5.92 13.56 2.03
C PHE A 87 6.33 15.00 1.74
N PHE A 88 5.38 15.93 1.65
CA PHE A 88 5.67 17.36 1.49
C PHE A 88 6.51 17.89 2.67
N THR A 89 6.08 17.60 3.90
CA THR A 89 6.78 18.01 5.11
C THR A 89 8.19 17.40 5.16
N TYR A 90 8.31 16.11 4.83
CA TYR A 90 9.60 15.42 4.75
C TYR A 90 10.52 16.07 3.71
N GLY A 91 10.00 16.39 2.52
CA GLY A 91 10.74 17.11 1.48
C GLY A 91 11.22 18.50 1.90
N MET A 92 10.42 19.23 2.68
CA MET A 92 10.82 20.52 3.25
C MET A 92 11.98 20.37 4.24
N LEU A 93 11.95 19.36 5.10
CA LEU A 93 13.04 19.08 6.05
C LEU A 93 14.35 18.70 5.34
N LEU A 94 14.25 17.92 4.26
CA LEU A 94 15.38 17.61 3.37
C LEU A 94 15.94 18.87 2.70
N ASN A 95 15.06 19.73 2.18
CA ASN A 95 15.43 20.97 1.51
C ASN A 95 16.18 21.94 2.46
N ALA A 96 15.69 22.06 3.70
CA ALA A 96 16.32 22.85 4.76
C ALA A 96 17.59 22.21 5.34
N ARG A 97 17.98 21.01 4.89
CA ARG A 97 19.15 20.24 5.36
C ARG A 97 19.14 19.95 6.86
N VAL A 98 17.95 19.84 7.45
CA VAL A 98 17.76 19.54 8.89
C VAL A 98 17.95 18.04 9.16
N ILE A 99 17.73 17.21 8.14
CA ILE A 99 17.89 15.75 8.19
C ILE A 99 18.73 15.29 6.99
N ALA A 100 19.46 14.19 7.16
CA ALA A 100 20.27 13.62 6.10
C ALA A 100 19.37 13.03 4.98
N PRO A 101 19.69 13.27 3.70
CA PRO A 101 18.93 12.71 2.60
C PRO A 101 19.11 11.18 2.55
N PRO A 102 18.01 10.40 2.59
CA PRO A 102 18.08 8.98 2.28
C PRO A 102 18.29 8.79 0.78
N SER A 103 18.50 7.54 0.36
CA SER A 103 18.54 7.24 -1.06
C SER A 103 17.16 7.42 -1.72
N ALA A 104 17.14 7.90 -2.96
CA ALA A 104 15.90 8.26 -3.66
C ALA A 104 14.97 7.06 -3.86
N GLU A 105 15.57 5.88 -4.12
CA GLU A 105 14.85 4.62 -4.23
C GLU A 105 14.17 4.21 -2.91
N SER A 106 14.80 4.48 -1.76
CA SER A 106 14.18 4.22 -0.45
C SER A 106 12.92 5.06 -0.30
N VAL A 107 12.99 6.35 -0.61
CA VAL A 107 11.82 7.27 -0.55
C VAL A 107 10.70 6.77 -1.47
N ALA A 108 11.03 6.41 -2.72
CA ALA A 108 10.06 5.94 -3.70
C ALA A 108 9.36 4.63 -3.27
N ILE A 109 10.11 3.68 -2.70
CA ILE A 109 9.56 2.41 -2.20
C ILE A 109 8.54 2.65 -1.08
N TRP A 110 8.80 3.61 -0.18
CA TRP A 110 7.95 3.88 0.98
C TRP A 110 6.68 4.69 0.68
N VAL A 111 6.54 5.25 -0.53
CA VAL A 111 5.33 6.01 -0.94
C VAL A 111 4.07 5.14 -0.82
N LEU A 112 4.08 3.98 -1.47
CA LEU A 112 2.90 3.11 -1.49
C LEU A 112 2.56 2.53 -0.11
N PRO A 113 3.52 1.99 0.68
CA PRO A 113 3.26 1.57 2.05
C PRO A 113 2.71 2.67 2.95
N ALA A 114 3.22 3.90 2.87
CA ALA A 114 2.71 5.02 3.66
C ALA A 114 1.27 5.37 3.30
N LEU A 115 0.94 5.38 2.01
CA LEU A 115 -0.42 5.60 1.52
C LEU A 115 -1.39 4.48 1.96
N MET A 116 -1.01 3.22 1.75
CA MET A 116 -1.83 2.07 2.12
C MET A 116 -2.00 1.94 3.63
N GLY A 117 -0.93 2.19 4.40
CA GLY A 117 -0.95 2.16 5.86
C GLY A 117 -1.84 3.25 6.44
N SER A 118 -1.72 4.49 5.96
CA SER A 118 -2.58 5.59 6.40
C SER A 118 -4.05 5.39 6.01
N PHE A 119 -4.33 4.88 4.80
CA PHE A 119 -5.67 4.45 4.40
C PHE A 119 -6.23 3.38 5.36
N GLY A 120 -5.46 2.33 5.66
CA GLY A 120 -5.89 1.25 6.55
C GLY A 120 -6.21 1.73 7.95
N VAL A 121 -5.34 2.58 8.53
CA VAL A 121 -5.56 3.21 9.84
C VAL A 121 -6.82 4.08 9.82
N ALA A 122 -6.96 4.96 8.82
CA ALA A 122 -8.14 5.82 8.69
C ALA A 122 -9.43 5.01 8.57
N LYS A 123 -9.43 3.93 7.77
CA LYS A 123 -10.59 3.03 7.63
C LYS A 123 -10.96 2.37 8.96
N CYS A 124 -9.98 1.88 9.72
CA CYS A 124 -10.22 1.30 11.04
C CYS A 124 -10.81 2.34 12.02
N MET A 125 -10.25 3.54 12.06
CA MET A 125 -10.72 4.64 12.93
C MET A 125 -12.15 5.05 12.59
N LEU A 126 -12.47 5.24 11.31
CA LEU A 126 -13.82 5.57 10.85
C LEU A 126 -14.81 4.46 11.18
N GLY A 127 -14.42 3.20 10.96
CA GLY A 127 -15.24 2.05 11.32
C GLY A 127 -15.55 1.94 12.82
N TRP A 128 -14.63 2.38 13.69
CA TRP A 128 -14.88 2.50 15.12
C TRP A 128 -15.78 3.69 15.45
N TYR A 129 -15.50 4.87 14.88
CA TYR A 129 -16.27 6.09 15.09
C TYR A 129 -17.76 5.92 14.73
N TYR A 130 -18.05 5.33 13.56
CA TYR A 130 -19.43 5.09 13.14
C TYR A 130 -20.14 3.98 13.94
N ARG A 131 -19.41 3.09 14.62
CA ARG A 131 -20.00 2.08 15.50
C ARG A 131 -20.36 2.65 16.88
N SER A 132 -19.64 3.68 17.33
CA SER A 132 -19.88 4.35 18.61
C SER A 132 -20.98 5.40 18.59
N ARG A 133 -21.59 5.67 17.43
CA ARG A 133 -22.63 6.68 17.23
C ARG A 133 -23.96 6.00 16.91
#